data_AF-A0AAD8N2V9-F1
#
_entry.id   AF-A0AAD8N2V9-F1
#
_cell.length_a   1.000
_cell.length_b   1.000
_cell.length_c   1.000
_cell.angle_alpha   90.00
_cell.angle_beta   90.00
_cell.angle_gamma   90.00
#
_symmetry.space_group_name_H-M   'P 1'
#
loop_
_entity.id
_entity.type
_entity.pdbx_description
1 polymer ?
#
loop_
_entity_poly.entity_id
_entity_poly.type
_entity_poly.pdbx_seq_one_letter_code
_entity_poly.pdbx_strand_id
1 'polypeptide(L)'
;MRYSKELSKLISSELTGDVKKAVLLWLQDPATRDATLLKKAFREDRLNLRVATEIICSRTSSQIQQLKPLYFNMYRVYLEHEIEHQTHGHHKKMLLKYLATPRYDGPEVDQLMAGDDARALYKAGEKRLGTDEKTFIRIFCERSRAHLAAISEAYLRLYERPLEKAVKHETSGHFDFAELQKNRAASGCQVVATVAGKEAVSRIFAKEKAAILQKRMKGFRIYKLQGTFLWQKMGANTPSFVASGGA
;
A
#
# COMPACT_ATOMS: atom_id res chain seq x y z
N MET A 1 -1.82 -28.86 -0.47
CA MET A 1 -2.64 -27.86 -1.20
C MET A 1 -4.16 -28.15 -1.27
N ARG A 2 -4.69 -29.30 -0.81
CA ARG A 2 -6.16 -29.60 -0.87
C ARG A 2 -7.03 -28.60 -0.11
N TYR A 3 -6.60 -28.20 1.09
CA TYR A 3 -7.38 -27.31 1.97
C TYR A 3 -7.60 -25.88 1.44
N SER A 4 -6.67 -25.33 0.65
CA SER A 4 -6.77 -23.95 0.14
C SER A 4 -7.93 -23.79 -0.86
N LYS A 5 -8.12 -24.77 -1.75
CA LYS A 5 -9.21 -24.73 -2.73
C LYS A 5 -10.57 -24.89 -2.06
N GLU A 6 -10.68 -25.76 -1.08
CA GLU A 6 -11.94 -25.95 -0.34
C GLU A 6 -12.29 -24.73 0.52
N LEU A 7 -11.30 -24.14 1.19
CA LEU A 7 -11.48 -22.93 1.97
C LEU A 7 -11.99 -21.75 1.11
N SER A 8 -11.43 -21.59 -0.09
CA SER A 8 -11.87 -20.54 -1.02
C SER A 8 -13.32 -20.72 -1.49
N LYS A 9 -13.77 -21.97 -1.64
CA LYS A 9 -15.16 -22.30 -2.01
C LYS A 9 -16.12 -22.02 -0.85
N LEU A 10 -15.77 -22.44 0.36
CA LEU A 10 -16.57 -22.19 1.57
C LEU A 10 -16.72 -20.69 1.84
N ILE A 11 -15.63 -19.93 1.76
CA ILE A 11 -15.70 -18.47 1.93
C ILE A 11 -16.54 -17.81 0.83
N SER A 12 -16.53 -18.40 -0.36
CA SER A 12 -17.34 -17.92 -1.47
C SER A 12 -18.84 -18.20 -1.31
N SER A 13 -19.24 -19.21 -0.54
CA SER A 13 -20.65 -19.47 -0.21
C SER A 13 -21.11 -18.66 1.01
N GLU A 14 -20.24 -18.44 1.99
CA GLU A 14 -20.61 -17.78 3.25
C GLU A 14 -20.55 -16.25 3.21
N LEU A 15 -19.67 -15.67 2.38
CA LEU A 15 -19.49 -14.22 2.30
C LEU A 15 -20.08 -13.67 1.00
N THR A 16 -20.52 -12.42 1.04
CA THR A 16 -21.01 -11.70 -0.15
C THR A 16 -20.37 -10.33 -0.26
N GLY A 17 -20.52 -9.70 -1.43
CA GLY A 17 -20.04 -8.34 -1.69
C GLY A 17 -18.53 -8.17 -1.53
N ASP A 18 -18.14 -7.03 -0.98
CA ASP A 18 -16.74 -6.62 -0.91
C ASP A 18 -15.95 -7.32 0.20
N VAL A 19 -16.63 -7.79 1.24
CA VAL A 19 -16.01 -8.60 2.31
C VAL A 19 -15.52 -9.93 1.75
N LYS A 20 -16.31 -10.60 0.89
CA LYS A 20 -15.87 -11.80 0.17
C LYS A 20 -14.61 -11.53 -0.64
N LYS A 21 -14.59 -10.44 -1.41
CA LYS A 21 -13.44 -10.06 -2.24
C LYS A 21 -12.19 -9.83 -1.38
N ALA A 22 -12.31 -9.10 -0.28
CA ALA A 22 -11.21 -8.82 0.64
C ALA A 22 -10.60 -10.11 1.21
N VAL A 23 -11.44 -11.00 1.75
CA VAL A 23 -10.98 -12.25 2.37
C VAL A 23 -10.35 -13.19 1.34
N LEU A 24 -10.92 -13.30 0.13
CA LEU A 24 -10.32 -14.09 -0.94
C LEU A 24 -8.96 -13.55 -1.38
N LEU A 25 -8.82 -12.23 -1.46
CA LEU A 25 -7.52 -11.60 -1.76
C LEU A 25 -6.51 -11.83 -0.63
N TRP A 26 -6.92 -11.88 0.63
CA TRP A 26 -6.02 -12.18 1.75
C TRP A 26 -5.52 -13.62 1.81
N LEU A 27 -6.31 -14.56 1.32
CA LEU A 27 -5.93 -15.98 1.29
C LEU A 27 -4.97 -16.34 0.16
N GLN A 28 -4.86 -15.48 -0.85
CA GLN A 28 -3.88 -15.65 -1.92
C GLN A 28 -2.49 -15.30 -1.41
N ASP A 29 -1.47 -15.99 -1.93
CA ASP A 29 -0.11 -15.54 -1.71
C ASP A 29 0.08 -14.12 -2.31
N PRO A 30 0.96 -13.28 -1.74
CA PRO A 30 1.05 -11.88 -2.13
C PRO A 30 1.34 -11.67 -3.62
N ALA A 31 2.18 -12.50 -4.23
CA ALA A 31 2.57 -12.35 -5.63
C ALA A 31 1.41 -12.73 -6.58
N THR A 32 0.69 -13.83 -6.30
CA THR A 32 -0.50 -14.23 -7.06
C THR A 32 -1.62 -13.21 -6.92
N ARG A 33 -1.80 -12.67 -5.72
CA ARG A 33 -2.76 -11.58 -5.47
C ARG A 33 -2.44 -10.38 -6.34
N ASP A 34 -1.20 -9.92 -6.34
CA ASP A 34 -0.79 -8.76 -7.12
C ASP A 34 -0.95 -8.99 -8.62
N ALA A 35 -0.57 -10.17 -9.13
CA ALA A 35 -0.77 -10.52 -10.53
C ALA A 35 -2.25 -10.52 -10.92
N THR A 36 -3.10 -11.09 -10.06
CA THR A 36 -4.56 -11.12 -10.27
C THR A 36 -5.17 -9.72 -10.25
N LEU A 37 -4.70 -8.85 -9.36
CA LEU A 37 -5.16 -7.47 -9.26
C LEU A 37 -4.69 -6.63 -10.44
N LEU A 38 -3.44 -6.80 -10.89
CA LEU A 38 -2.92 -6.14 -12.09
C LEU A 38 -3.71 -6.55 -13.33
N LYS A 39 -3.99 -7.85 -13.52
CA LYS A 39 -4.78 -8.28 -14.68
C LYS A 39 -6.21 -7.73 -14.64
N LYS A 40 -6.80 -7.58 -13.45
CA LYS A 40 -8.11 -6.92 -13.28
C LYS A 40 -8.02 -5.42 -13.55
N ALA A 41 -6.93 -4.76 -13.15
CA ALA A 41 -6.71 -3.34 -13.35
C ALA A 41 -6.51 -3.00 -14.83
N PHE A 42 -5.90 -3.89 -15.61
CA PHE A 42 -5.65 -3.77 -17.05
C PHE A 42 -6.78 -4.29 -17.94
N ARG A 43 -7.99 -4.49 -17.41
CA ARG A 43 -9.13 -4.82 -18.26
C ARG A 43 -9.57 -3.57 -19.03
N GLU A 44 -9.62 -3.69 -20.35
CA GLU A 44 -9.88 -2.59 -21.30
C GLU A 44 -11.21 -1.87 -21.05
N ASP A 45 -12.22 -2.59 -20.54
CA ASP A 45 -13.55 -2.03 -20.25
C ASP A 45 -13.56 -1.09 -19.03
N ARG A 46 -12.61 -1.24 -18.09
CA ARG A 46 -12.51 -0.44 -16.86
C ARG A 46 -11.07 -0.32 -16.37
N LEU A 47 -10.21 0.27 -17.19
CA LEU A 47 -8.79 0.50 -16.85
C LEU A 47 -8.67 1.27 -15.53
N ASN A 48 -8.16 0.61 -14.50
CA ASN A 48 -7.96 1.20 -13.17
C ASN A 48 -6.47 1.40 -12.90
N LEU A 49 -5.94 2.49 -13.46
CA LEU A 49 -4.52 2.84 -13.32
C LEU A 49 -4.09 2.98 -11.87
N ARG A 50 -4.97 3.48 -10.98
CA ARG A 50 -4.66 3.68 -9.56
C ARG A 50 -4.22 2.39 -8.87
N VAL A 51 -4.92 1.28 -9.11
CA VAL A 51 -4.57 -0.03 -8.54
C VAL A 51 -3.22 -0.51 -9.07
N ALA A 52 -2.99 -0.35 -10.38
CA ALA A 52 -1.71 -0.71 -10.99
C ALA A 52 -0.54 0.12 -10.43
N THR A 53 -0.73 1.42 -10.29
CA THR A 53 0.22 2.35 -9.67
C THR A 53 0.52 1.95 -8.23
N GLU A 54 -0.50 1.69 -7.42
CA GLU A 54 -0.32 1.32 -6.01
C GLU A 54 0.48 0.02 -5.87
N ILE A 55 0.17 -0.99 -6.68
CA ILE A 55 0.88 -2.28 -6.64
C ILE A 55 2.33 -2.07 -7.10
N ILE A 56 2.56 -1.56 -8.31
CA ILE A 56 3.89 -1.47 -8.90
C ILE A 56 4.83 -0.57 -8.07
N CYS A 57 4.30 0.50 -7.49
CA CYS A 57 5.12 1.50 -6.79
C CYS A 57 5.32 1.21 -5.30
N SER A 58 4.48 0.37 -4.69
CA SER A 58 4.64 -0.05 -3.28
C SER A 58 5.56 -1.25 -3.11
N ARG A 59 5.72 -2.08 -4.14
CA ARG A 59 6.50 -3.33 -4.05
C ARG A 59 8.01 -3.09 -4.09
N THR A 60 8.72 -3.92 -3.34
CA THR A 60 10.19 -3.94 -3.31
C THR A 60 10.74 -4.52 -4.61
N SER A 61 12.02 -4.27 -4.89
CA SER A 61 12.66 -4.81 -6.09
C SER A 61 12.57 -6.33 -6.17
N SER A 62 12.78 -7.02 -5.04
CA SER A 62 12.66 -8.48 -4.94
C SER A 62 11.24 -8.98 -5.25
N GLN A 63 10.21 -8.31 -4.71
CA GLN A 63 8.81 -8.65 -4.98
C GLN A 63 8.47 -8.47 -6.47
N ILE A 64 8.94 -7.39 -7.10
CA ILE A 64 8.74 -7.17 -8.54
C ILE A 64 9.43 -8.26 -9.37
N GLN A 65 10.65 -8.67 -9.01
CA GLN A 65 11.37 -9.74 -9.72
C GLN A 65 10.65 -11.10 -9.61
N GLN A 66 9.94 -11.37 -8.51
CA GLN A 66 9.10 -12.57 -8.36
C GLN A 66 7.78 -12.44 -9.14
N LEU A 67 7.20 -11.24 -9.17
CA LEU A 67 5.92 -10.97 -9.81
C LEU A 67 5.98 -11.14 -11.33
N LYS A 68 7.05 -10.69 -12.00
CA LYS A 68 7.20 -10.75 -13.47
C LYS A 68 7.05 -12.16 -14.05
N PRO A 69 7.85 -13.17 -13.64
CA PRO A 69 7.72 -14.53 -14.18
C PRO A 69 6.39 -15.16 -13.77
N LEU A 70 5.87 -14.87 -12.56
CA LEU A 70 4.59 -15.37 -12.11
C LEU A 70 3.44 -14.85 -13.01
N TYR A 71 3.43 -13.55 -13.31
CA TYR A 71 2.44 -12.94 -14.19
C TYR A 71 2.47 -13.57 -15.59
N PHE A 72 3.66 -13.77 -16.16
CA PHE A 72 3.83 -14.45 -17.44
C PHE A 72 3.32 -15.90 -17.38
N ASN A 73 3.61 -16.64 -16.31
CA ASN A 73 3.13 -18.01 -16.16
C ASN A 73 1.60 -18.10 -16.04
N MET A 74 0.97 -17.11 -15.42
CA MET A 74 -0.48 -17.04 -15.24
C MET A 74 -1.22 -16.62 -16.51
N TYR A 75 -0.70 -15.63 -17.25
CA TYR A 75 -1.44 -14.97 -18.32
C TYR A 75 -0.79 -15.06 -19.71
N ARG A 76 0.41 -15.64 -19.80
CA ARG A 76 1.19 -15.78 -21.04
C ARG A 76 1.48 -14.46 -21.77
N VAL A 77 1.50 -13.37 -21.02
CA VAL A 77 1.84 -12.02 -21.48
C VAL A 77 2.86 -11.44 -20.50
N TYR A 78 3.89 -10.78 -21.01
CA TYR A 78 4.85 -10.04 -20.18
C TYR A 78 4.15 -8.82 -19.57
N LEU A 79 4.34 -8.61 -18.26
CA LEU A 79 3.70 -7.50 -17.54
C LEU A 79 4.07 -6.14 -18.16
N GLU A 80 5.31 -6.00 -18.62
CA GLU A 80 5.82 -4.84 -19.33
C GLU A 80 5.03 -4.57 -20.62
N HIS A 81 4.80 -5.60 -21.45
CA HIS A 81 4.05 -5.47 -22.70
C HIS A 81 2.58 -5.12 -22.44
N GLU A 82 1.97 -5.71 -21.41
CA GLU A 82 0.60 -5.36 -21.01
C GLU A 82 0.51 -3.87 -20.63
N ILE A 83 1.47 -3.37 -19.84
CA ILE A 83 1.54 -1.94 -19.48
C ILE A 83 1.77 -1.08 -20.72
N GLU A 84 2.62 -1.52 -21.66
CA GLU A 84 2.91 -0.77 -22.88
C GLU A 84 1.68 -0.59 -23.78
N HIS A 85 0.79 -1.59 -23.81
CA HIS A 85 -0.45 -1.58 -24.57
C HIS A 85 -1.58 -0.83 -23.86
N GLN A 86 -1.73 -1.04 -22.55
CA GLN A 86 -2.87 -0.54 -21.78
C GLN A 86 -2.67 0.89 -21.26
N THR A 87 -1.43 1.39 -21.20
CA THR A 87 -1.13 2.70 -20.62
C THR A 87 -0.42 3.61 -21.62
N HIS A 88 -0.61 4.92 -21.45
CA HIS A 88 -0.07 5.93 -22.37
C HIS A 88 0.67 7.04 -21.62
N GLY A 89 1.42 7.86 -22.36
CA GLY A 89 2.07 9.06 -21.84
C GLY A 89 3.10 8.81 -20.72
N HIS A 90 3.12 9.71 -19.73
CA HIS A 90 4.08 9.69 -18.62
C HIS A 90 3.82 8.53 -17.65
N HIS A 91 2.56 8.12 -17.50
CA HIS A 91 2.18 6.99 -16.63
C HIS A 91 2.81 5.68 -17.09
N LYS A 92 2.76 5.40 -18.41
CA LYS A 92 3.46 4.27 -19.02
C LYS A 92 4.95 4.29 -18.72
N LYS A 93 5.61 5.42 -19.01
CA LYS A 93 7.07 5.58 -18.82
C LYS A 93 7.46 5.32 -17.36
N MET A 94 6.67 5.82 -16.43
CA MET A 94 6.89 5.65 -15.01
C MET A 94 6.74 4.19 -14.55
N LEU A 95 5.64 3.51 -14.90
CA LEU A 95 5.42 2.11 -14.51
C LEU A 95 6.51 1.19 -15.07
N LEU A 96 6.86 1.38 -16.35
CA LEU A 96 7.95 0.62 -16.97
C LEU A 96 9.30 0.89 -16.31
N LYS A 97 9.58 2.15 -15.95
CA LYS A 97 10.80 2.50 -15.20
C LYS A 97 10.82 1.82 -13.82
N TYR A 98 9.70 1.79 -13.10
CA TYR A 98 9.58 1.09 -11.81
C TYR A 98 9.83 -0.42 -11.92
N LEU A 99 9.40 -1.05 -13.03
CA LEU A 99 9.64 -2.46 -13.30
C LEU A 99 11.07 -2.75 -13.76
N ALA A 100 11.70 -1.83 -14.48
CA ALA A 100 13.02 -2.03 -15.05
C ALA A 100 14.16 -1.76 -14.05
N THR A 101 14.00 -0.77 -13.16
CA THR A 101 15.09 -0.35 -12.28
C THR A 101 15.13 -1.16 -10.97
N PRO A 102 16.21 -1.90 -10.70
CA PRO A 102 16.44 -2.48 -9.37
C PRO A 102 16.72 -1.34 -8.39
N ARG A 103 15.78 -1.08 -7.49
CA ARG A 103 15.90 -0.06 -6.45
C ARG A 103 16.63 -0.61 -5.24
N TYR A 104 17.41 0.27 -4.63
CA TYR A 104 17.91 0.07 -3.29
C TYR A 104 16.78 0.27 -2.27
N ASP A 105 16.58 -0.71 -1.40
CA ASP A 105 15.53 -0.70 -0.38
C ASP A 105 16.10 -0.53 1.05
N GLY A 106 17.40 -0.20 1.18
CA GLY A 106 18.07 0.01 2.47
C GLY A 106 17.79 1.35 3.14
N PRO A 107 18.08 1.48 4.45
CA PRO A 107 17.90 2.71 5.23
C PRO A 107 18.93 3.81 4.97
N GLU A 108 20.00 3.53 4.24
CA GLU A 108 21.14 4.41 4.02
C GLU A 108 20.74 5.59 3.13
N VAL A 109 21.15 6.79 3.56
CA VAL A 109 20.79 8.05 2.92
C VAL A 109 22.03 8.92 2.76
N ASP A 110 22.27 9.38 1.54
CA ASP A 110 23.22 10.46 1.27
C ASP A 110 22.50 11.81 1.38
N GLN A 111 22.79 12.54 2.45
CA GLN A 111 22.16 13.83 2.74
C GLN A 111 22.52 14.92 1.73
N LEU A 112 23.71 14.87 1.12
CA LEU A 112 24.11 15.83 0.10
C LEU A 112 23.29 15.60 -1.17
N MET A 113 23.21 14.33 -1.59
CA MET A 113 22.40 13.94 -2.73
C MET A 113 20.90 14.22 -2.51
N ALA A 114 20.39 14.04 -1.29
CA ALA A 114 19.01 14.39 -0.96
C ALA A 114 18.74 15.90 -1.13
N GLY A 115 19.70 16.75 -0.75
CA GLY A 115 19.65 18.18 -1.00
C GLY A 115 19.69 18.54 -2.49
N ASP A 116 20.53 17.87 -3.27
CA ASP A 116 20.61 18.07 -4.72
C ASP A 116 19.34 17.62 -5.45
N ASP A 117 18.79 16.47 -5.08
CA ASP A 117 17.52 15.98 -5.62
C ASP A 117 16.36 16.91 -5.26
N ALA A 118 16.33 17.47 -4.04
CA ALA A 118 15.33 18.46 -3.65
C ALA A 118 15.42 19.73 -4.51
N ARG A 119 16.63 20.25 -4.75
CA ARG A 119 16.86 21.38 -5.66
C ARG A 119 16.47 21.05 -7.09
N ALA A 120 16.73 19.83 -7.54
CA ALA A 120 16.35 19.36 -8.87
C ALA A 120 14.83 19.30 -9.03
N LEU A 121 14.09 18.80 -8.03
CA LEU A 121 12.63 18.78 -8.01
C LEU A 121 12.03 20.19 -8.06
N TYR A 122 12.57 21.13 -7.29
CA TYR A 122 12.11 22.53 -7.33
C TYR A 122 12.34 23.16 -8.70
N LYS A 123 13.54 22.97 -9.27
CA LYS A 123 13.86 23.42 -10.64
C LYS A 123 12.99 22.74 -11.69
N ALA A 124 12.52 21.52 -11.43
CA ALA A 124 11.71 20.70 -12.31
C ALA A 124 10.21 21.03 -12.28
N GLY A 125 9.70 21.58 -11.18
CA GLY A 125 8.31 21.99 -11.02
C GLY A 125 8.23 23.50 -10.83
N GLU A 126 8.08 23.94 -9.58
CA GLU A 126 7.72 25.31 -9.19
C GLU A 126 8.58 26.44 -9.80
N LYS A 127 9.84 26.18 -10.17
CA LYS A 127 10.72 27.20 -10.77
C LYS A 127 10.44 27.46 -12.27
N ARG A 128 9.64 26.63 -12.94
CA ARG A 128 9.41 26.73 -14.38
C ARG A 128 7.91 26.74 -14.69
N LEU A 129 7.56 27.12 -15.91
CA LEU A 129 6.21 26.92 -16.43
C LEU A 129 6.09 25.49 -16.98
N GLY A 130 5.14 24.73 -16.42
CA GLY A 130 4.98 23.30 -16.69
C GLY A 130 5.92 22.43 -15.85
N THR A 131 5.94 21.13 -16.12
CA THR A 131 6.62 20.15 -15.26
C THR A 131 7.68 19.38 -16.03
N ASP A 132 8.84 19.16 -15.44
CA ASP A 132 9.84 18.22 -15.94
C ASP A 132 9.52 16.80 -15.48
N GLU A 133 8.57 16.15 -16.14
CA GLU A 133 8.13 14.82 -15.68
C GLU A 133 9.28 13.81 -15.75
N LYS A 134 10.27 14.01 -16.63
CA LYS A 134 11.46 13.14 -16.70
C LYS A 134 12.26 13.20 -15.41
N THR A 135 12.50 14.40 -14.86
CA THR A 135 13.22 14.57 -13.60
C THR A 135 12.44 13.99 -12.43
N PHE A 136 11.12 14.22 -12.39
CA PHE A 136 10.25 13.62 -11.37
C PHE A 136 10.28 12.09 -11.46
N ILE A 137 10.01 11.51 -12.64
CA ILE A 137 10.05 10.05 -12.86
C ILE A 137 11.41 9.50 -12.42
N ARG A 138 12.52 10.10 -12.83
CA ARG A 138 13.86 9.64 -12.46
C ARG A 138 14.04 9.59 -10.94
N ILE A 139 13.78 10.70 -10.23
CA ILE A 139 14.00 10.77 -8.78
C ILE A 139 13.04 9.83 -8.03
N PHE A 140 11.73 9.86 -8.35
CA PHE A 140 10.76 9.01 -7.66
C PHE A 140 10.93 7.52 -7.98
N CYS A 141 11.32 7.13 -9.19
CA CYS A 141 11.51 5.73 -9.57
C CYS A 141 12.85 5.13 -9.10
N GLU A 142 13.91 5.92 -9.01
CA GLU A 142 15.27 5.39 -8.76
C GLU A 142 15.69 5.48 -7.30
N ARG A 143 15.17 6.46 -6.55
CA ARG A 143 15.57 6.66 -5.15
C ARG A 143 14.89 5.69 -4.19
N SER A 144 15.64 5.30 -3.16
CA SER A 144 15.14 4.48 -2.05
C SER A 144 14.07 5.23 -1.26
N ARG A 145 13.33 4.49 -0.43
CA ARG A 145 12.27 5.06 0.40
C ARG A 145 12.84 6.00 1.47
N ALA A 146 13.94 5.59 2.10
CA ALA A 146 14.66 6.41 3.07
C ALA A 146 15.17 7.70 2.42
N HIS A 147 15.73 7.59 1.21
CA HIS A 147 16.23 8.76 0.47
C HIS A 147 15.11 9.71 0.05
N LEU A 148 13.95 9.20 -0.42
CA LEU A 148 12.80 10.07 -0.72
C LEU A 148 12.26 10.81 0.52
N ALA A 149 12.32 10.21 1.70
CA ALA A 149 11.95 10.88 2.95
C ALA A 149 12.92 12.03 3.25
N ALA A 150 14.24 11.78 3.13
CA ALA A 150 15.26 12.81 3.30
C ALA A 150 15.15 13.94 2.26
N ILE A 151 14.81 13.62 1.01
CA ILE A 151 14.50 14.64 -0.02
C ILE A 151 13.31 15.50 0.42
N SER A 152 12.27 14.89 0.98
CA SER A 152 11.08 15.63 1.47
C SER A 152 11.44 16.60 2.60
N GLU A 153 12.28 16.17 3.54
CA GLU A 153 12.79 17.01 4.63
C GLU A 153 13.69 18.13 4.11
N ALA A 154 14.60 17.82 3.19
CA ALA A 154 15.48 18.80 2.56
C ALA A 154 14.68 19.84 1.76
N TYR A 155 13.65 19.41 1.01
CA TYR A 155 12.78 20.30 0.26
C TYR A 155 12.01 21.25 1.19
N LEU A 156 11.43 20.73 2.27
CA LEU A 156 10.73 21.54 3.26
C LEU A 156 11.66 22.57 3.90
N ARG A 157 12.90 22.19 4.23
CA ARG A 157 13.90 23.10 4.80
C ARG A 157 14.36 24.19 3.82
N LEU A 158 14.46 23.87 2.53
CA LEU A 158 14.97 24.79 1.51
C LEU A 158 13.91 25.77 0.98
N TYR A 159 12.65 25.34 0.91
CA TYR A 159 11.58 26.06 0.23
C TYR A 159 10.37 26.36 1.11
N GLU A 160 10.43 25.99 2.40
CA GLU A 160 9.37 26.21 3.41
C GLU A 160 7.99 25.67 3.00
N ARG A 161 7.96 24.76 2.03
CA ARG A 161 6.76 24.13 1.50
C ARG A 161 6.94 22.61 1.48
N PRO A 162 5.93 21.83 1.91
CA PRO A 162 5.99 20.37 1.80
C PRO A 162 6.10 19.92 0.34
N LEU A 163 7.04 19.03 0.05
CA LEU A 163 7.22 18.45 -1.29
C LEU A 163 5.91 17.86 -1.84
N GLU A 164 5.13 17.18 -0.99
CA GLU A 164 3.81 16.63 -1.38
C GLU A 164 2.88 17.70 -1.99
N LYS A 165 2.86 18.91 -1.41
CA LYS A 165 2.02 20.02 -1.89
C LYS A 165 2.54 20.64 -3.18
N ALA A 166 3.86 20.67 -3.36
CA ALA A 166 4.49 21.14 -4.59
C ALA A 166 4.16 20.17 -5.73
N VAL A 167 4.44 18.89 -5.51
CA VAL A 167 4.14 17.79 -6.45
C VAL A 167 2.67 17.78 -6.88
N LYS A 168 1.74 17.88 -5.94
CA LYS A 168 0.30 17.86 -6.25
C LYS A 168 -0.16 19.02 -7.13
N HIS A 169 0.49 20.18 -7.00
CA HIS A 169 0.18 21.34 -7.82
C HIS A 169 0.67 21.16 -9.27
N GLU A 170 1.87 20.62 -9.42
CA GLU A 170 2.54 20.43 -10.72
C GLU A 170 2.00 19.25 -11.54
N THR A 171 1.36 18.25 -10.90
CA THR A 171 0.94 17.01 -11.58
C THR A 171 -0.57 16.83 -11.69
N SER A 172 -1.33 17.93 -11.71
CA SER A 172 -2.79 17.92 -11.80
C SER A 172 -3.30 16.99 -12.92
N GLY A 173 -3.81 15.80 -12.54
CA GLY A 173 -4.18 14.70 -13.43
C GLY A 173 -4.17 13.33 -12.73
N HIS A 174 -4.34 12.23 -13.48
CA HIS A 174 -4.29 10.83 -12.97
C HIS A 174 -2.92 10.40 -12.43
N PHE A 175 -1.99 11.34 -12.29
CA PHE A 175 -0.61 11.11 -11.91
C PHE A 175 -0.36 11.84 -10.59
N ASP A 176 -0.70 11.19 -9.48
CA ASP A 176 -0.47 11.75 -8.16
C ASP A 176 0.83 11.16 -7.58
N PHE A 177 1.97 11.79 -7.89
CA PHE A 177 3.26 11.43 -7.29
C PHE A 177 3.24 11.57 -5.76
N ALA A 178 2.35 12.41 -5.21
CA ALA A 178 2.13 12.49 -3.77
C ALA A 178 1.44 11.23 -3.23
N GLU A 179 0.55 10.61 -4.01
CA GLU A 179 0.01 9.29 -3.69
C GLU A 179 1.11 8.21 -3.68
N LEU A 180 2.14 8.32 -4.53
CA LEU A 180 3.30 7.41 -4.50
C LEU A 180 4.15 7.55 -3.25
N GLN A 181 4.38 8.77 -2.77
CA GLN A 181 5.10 9.01 -1.52
C GLN A 181 4.38 8.32 -0.35
N LYS A 182 3.06 8.45 -0.30
CA LYS A 182 2.22 7.83 0.74
C LYS A 182 2.16 6.30 0.61
N ASN A 183 1.94 5.80 -0.60
CA ASN A 183 1.75 4.37 -0.87
C ASN A 183 3.03 3.56 -0.73
N ARG A 184 4.21 4.18 -0.68
CA ARG A 184 5.41 3.45 -0.31
C ARG A 184 5.23 2.86 1.09
N ALA A 185 4.76 3.57 2.12
CA ALA A 185 4.57 3.01 3.48
C ALA A 185 3.55 1.85 3.62
N ALA A 186 2.81 1.52 2.54
CA ALA A 186 1.73 0.56 2.55
C ALA A 186 2.20 -0.89 2.78
N SER A 187 1.69 -1.51 3.84
CA SER A 187 1.67 -2.97 3.97
C SER A 187 0.67 -3.58 2.98
N GLY A 188 0.74 -4.89 2.70
CA GLY A 188 -0.19 -5.59 1.80
C GLY A 188 -1.69 -5.43 2.13
N CYS A 189 -2.00 -4.91 3.32
CA CYS A 189 -3.32 -4.47 3.76
C CYS A 189 -3.89 -3.30 2.94
N GLN A 190 -3.05 -2.32 2.57
CA GLN A 190 -3.51 -1.10 1.88
C GLN A 190 -4.07 -1.40 0.49
N VAL A 191 -3.36 -2.24 -0.27
CA VAL A 191 -3.76 -2.67 -1.63
C VAL A 191 -5.12 -3.37 -1.60
N VAL A 192 -5.36 -4.16 -0.55
CA VAL A 192 -6.65 -4.84 -0.37
C VAL A 192 -7.72 -3.85 0.05
N ALA A 193 -7.40 -2.84 0.86
CA ALA A 193 -8.32 -1.76 1.22
C ALA A 193 -8.69 -0.89 0.01
N THR A 194 -7.77 -0.66 -0.92
CA THR A 194 -8.06 0.07 -2.17
C THR A 194 -8.99 -0.72 -3.09
N VAL A 195 -8.80 -2.05 -3.21
CA VAL A 195 -9.58 -2.87 -4.15
C VAL A 195 -10.90 -3.35 -3.57
N ALA A 196 -10.93 -3.73 -2.29
CA ALA A 196 -12.13 -4.24 -1.62
C ALA A 196 -12.86 -3.18 -0.79
N GLY A 197 -12.42 -1.92 -0.83
CA GLY A 197 -13.01 -0.84 -0.05
C GLY A 197 -12.50 -0.79 1.39
N LYS A 198 -12.14 0.41 1.84
CA LYS A 198 -11.60 0.67 3.18
C LYS A 198 -12.52 0.14 4.28
N GLU A 199 -13.83 0.29 4.11
CA GLU A 199 -14.82 -0.18 5.09
C GLU A 199 -14.86 -1.70 5.23
N ALA A 200 -14.75 -2.45 4.13
CA ALA A 200 -14.75 -3.91 4.19
C ALA A 200 -13.51 -4.42 4.94
N VAL A 201 -12.35 -3.82 4.67
CA VAL A 201 -11.10 -4.14 5.35
C VAL A 201 -11.15 -3.73 6.83
N SER A 202 -11.63 -2.53 7.15
CA SER A 202 -11.84 -2.10 8.55
C SER A 202 -12.80 -3.01 9.30
N ARG A 203 -13.87 -3.51 8.67
CA ARG A 203 -14.81 -4.47 9.29
C ARG A 203 -14.15 -5.82 9.54
N ILE A 204 -13.28 -6.29 8.65
CA ILE A 204 -12.53 -7.53 8.85
C ILE A 204 -11.55 -7.36 10.02
N PHE A 205 -10.75 -6.29 10.04
CA PHE A 205 -9.85 -6.01 11.17
C PHE A 205 -10.59 -5.77 12.48
N ALA A 206 -11.78 -5.16 12.45
CA ALA A 206 -12.62 -5.01 13.65
C ALA A 206 -13.10 -6.36 14.15
N LYS A 207 -13.53 -7.27 13.26
CA LYS A 207 -13.92 -8.64 13.62
C LYS A 207 -12.73 -9.48 14.09
N GLU A 208 -11.55 -9.31 13.48
CA GLU A 208 -10.33 -10.02 13.86
C GLU A 208 -9.79 -9.51 15.20
N LYS A 209 -9.75 -8.19 15.43
CA LYS A 209 -9.49 -7.59 16.75
C LYS A 209 -10.50 -8.06 17.78
N ALA A 210 -11.79 -8.11 17.45
CA ALA A 210 -12.84 -8.62 18.33
C ALA A 210 -12.66 -10.12 18.63
N ALA A 211 -12.25 -10.93 17.66
CA ALA A 211 -11.98 -12.35 17.85
C ALA A 211 -10.69 -12.60 18.64
N ILE A 212 -9.66 -11.76 18.47
CA ILE A 212 -8.41 -11.78 19.27
C ILE A 212 -8.69 -11.31 20.69
N LEU A 213 -9.50 -10.25 20.88
CA LEU A 213 -10.00 -9.80 22.18
C LEU A 213 -10.84 -10.89 22.84
N GLN A 214 -11.78 -11.51 22.13
CA GLN A 214 -12.57 -12.64 22.65
C GLN A 214 -11.69 -13.83 23.01
N LYS A 215 -10.70 -14.20 22.19
CA LYS A 215 -9.76 -15.28 22.50
C LYS A 215 -8.85 -14.95 23.69
N ARG A 216 -8.39 -13.70 23.83
CA ARG A 216 -7.65 -13.21 25.01
C ARG A 216 -8.53 -13.08 26.26
N MET A 217 -9.83 -12.89 26.09
CA MET A 217 -10.82 -12.77 27.17
C MET A 217 -11.55 -14.08 27.46
N LYS A 218 -11.21 -15.20 26.79
CA LYS A 218 -11.68 -16.54 27.17
C LYS A 218 -11.10 -16.87 28.55
N GLY A 219 -11.94 -16.71 29.56
CA GLY A 219 -11.55 -16.87 30.97
C GLY A 219 -11.72 -15.60 31.79
N PHE A 220 -12.32 -14.53 31.28
CA PHE A 220 -12.68 -13.35 32.09
C PHE A 220 -14.16 -12.97 31.92
N ARG A 221 -14.87 -12.71 33.03
CA ARG A 221 -16.19 -12.05 33.07
C ARG A 221 -16.01 -10.55 33.22
N ILE A 222 -16.83 -9.79 32.51
CA ILE A 222 -16.86 -8.33 32.58
C ILE A 222 -18.07 -7.93 33.42
N TYR A 223 -17.85 -7.10 34.45
CA TYR A 223 -18.92 -6.49 35.23
C TYR A 223 -18.90 -4.98 35.04
N LYS A 224 -20.09 -4.38 34.95
CA LYS A 224 -20.26 -2.93 34.91
C LYS A 224 -20.82 -2.49 36.25
N LEU A 225 -20.03 -1.74 37.03
CA LEU A 225 -20.42 -1.17 38.32
C LEU A 225 -20.11 0.32 38.31
N GLN A 226 -21.12 1.15 38.54
CA GLN A 226 -21.01 2.63 38.65
C GLN A 226 -20.08 3.28 37.61
N GLY A 227 -20.26 2.94 36.32
CA GLY A 227 -19.54 3.59 35.22
C GLY A 227 -18.12 3.07 34.94
N THR A 228 -17.62 2.09 35.71
CA THR A 228 -16.32 1.45 35.46
C THR A 228 -16.49 -0.03 35.08
N PHE A 229 -15.61 -0.51 34.19
CA PHE A 229 -15.58 -1.91 33.75
C PHE A 229 -14.55 -2.70 34.58
N LEU A 230 -15.00 -3.75 35.24
CA LEU A 230 -14.18 -4.65 36.05
C LEU A 230 -14.00 -6.00 35.36
N TRP A 231 -12.79 -6.57 35.44
CA TRP A 231 -12.42 -7.84 34.84
C TRP A 231 -12.21 -8.89 35.93
N GLN A 232 -12.92 -10.02 35.88
CA GLN A 232 -12.71 -11.14 36.81
C GLN A 232 -12.31 -12.39 36.05
N LYS A 233 -11.19 -13.02 36.41
CA LYS A 233 -10.81 -14.31 35.84
C LYS A 233 -11.80 -15.39 36.30
N MET A 234 -12.41 -16.12 35.38
CA MET A 234 -13.32 -17.22 35.69
C MET A 234 -12.56 -18.31 36.47
N GLY A 235 -13.01 -18.58 37.70
CA GLY A 235 -12.36 -19.48 38.66
C GLY A 235 -11.73 -18.77 39.88
N ALA A 236 -11.64 -17.44 39.90
CA ALA A 236 -11.23 -16.67 41.08
C ALA A 236 -12.47 -16.13 41.82
N ASN A 237 -12.56 -16.34 43.14
CA ASN A 237 -13.70 -15.90 43.96
C ASN A 237 -13.74 -14.38 44.20
N THR A 238 -12.71 -13.63 43.81
CA THR A 238 -12.66 -12.17 43.93
C THR A 238 -12.19 -11.51 42.63
N PRO A 239 -12.84 -10.42 42.18
CA PRO A 239 -12.35 -9.62 41.05
C PRO A 239 -11.05 -8.90 41.45
N SER A 240 -10.00 -9.02 40.64
CA SER A 240 -8.74 -8.30 40.85
C SER A 240 -8.84 -6.88 40.28
N PHE A 241 -8.56 -5.90 41.13
CA PHE A 241 -8.56 -4.48 40.77
C PHE A 241 -7.25 -4.15 40.04
N VAL A 242 -7.32 -3.83 38.75
CA VAL A 242 -6.21 -3.16 38.05
C VAL A 242 -6.66 -1.72 37.85
N ALA A 243 -6.17 -0.84 38.72
CA ALA A 243 -6.34 0.60 38.56
C ALA A 243 -5.71 1.03 37.22
N SER A 244 -6.51 1.70 36.39
CA SER A 244 -6.04 2.40 35.21
C SER A 244 -5.09 3.51 35.64
N GLY A 245 -3.78 3.32 35.43
CA GLY A 245 -2.81 4.41 35.42
C GLY A 245 -3.01 5.21 34.14
N GLY A 246 -3.49 6.46 34.30
CA GLY A 246 -3.43 7.47 33.26
C GLY A 246 -2.04 8.08 33.18
N ALA A 247 -1.53 8.17 31.95
CA ALA A 247 -0.90 9.33 31.30
C ALA A 247 -0.67 8.96 29.83
#